data_AF-A0A182NVH4-F1
#
_entry.id   AF-A0A182NVH4-F1
#
_cell.length_a   1.000
_cell.length_b   1.000
_cell.length_c   1.000
_cell.angle_alpha   90.00
_cell.angle_beta   90.00
_cell.angle_gamma   90.00
#
_symmetry.space_group_name_H-M   'P 1'
#
loop_
_entity.id
_entity.type
_entity.pdbx_description
1 polymer ?
#
loop_
_entity_poly.entity_id
_entity_poly.type
_entity_poly.pdbx_seq_one_letter_code
_entity_poly.pdbx_strand_id
1 'polypeptide(L)'
;MQLPINYARQLSELNSTADILNLLDPDSVDQRVFMDGGEYSGRDIGVDPVPAACEPESQLVSLRPENLTGTRFYYYPTCTRVKRCSGCCNTNQLVCEPVANRTILYKVAILEYRSGKKDRFSHRELVPVEEHMRCKCQCRVKESDCTERQLYNPNNCRCECTNKEDRNRCLQERQLKQWNPSTCSCDCLPRNEECTSGSHYDRSACKCLPVSMDNVEVAEVLTTPSPAAPSSTETATTSLSTDVDISTHSGKDQTGPAL
;
A
#
# COMPACT_ATOMS: atom_id res chain seq x y z
N MET A 1 -1.62 -10.00 24.18
CA MET A 1 -1.98 -11.22 23.42
C MET A 1 -2.80 -10.80 22.21
N GLN A 2 -2.82 -11.59 21.14
CA GLN A 2 -3.58 -11.31 19.92
C GLN A 2 -4.80 -12.23 19.87
N LEU A 3 -5.96 -11.70 19.45
CA LEU A 3 -7.22 -12.44 19.43
C LEU A 3 -7.12 -13.64 18.44
N PRO A 4 -7.58 -14.86 18.78
CA PRO A 4 -7.54 -15.99 17.84
C PRO A 4 -8.32 -15.68 16.54
N ILE A 5 -7.80 -16.07 15.38
CA ILE A 5 -8.38 -15.64 14.09
C ILE A 5 -9.82 -16.13 13.88
N ASN A 6 -10.13 -17.33 14.35
CA ASN A 6 -11.48 -17.89 14.21
C ASN A 6 -12.50 -17.07 15.00
N TYR A 7 -12.14 -16.58 16.19
CA TYR A 7 -12.98 -15.69 16.98
C TYR A 7 -13.08 -14.30 16.36
N ALA A 8 -11.98 -13.76 15.82
CA ALA A 8 -12.01 -12.49 15.07
C ALA A 8 -12.90 -12.55 13.81
N ARG A 9 -12.96 -13.72 13.14
CA ARG A 9 -13.88 -13.98 12.03
C ARG A 9 -15.33 -14.06 12.51
N GLN A 10 -15.62 -14.83 13.57
CA GLN A 10 -16.96 -14.92 14.17
C GLN A 10 -17.49 -13.54 14.59
N LEU A 11 -16.67 -12.71 15.23
CA LEU A 11 -17.03 -11.33 15.55
C LEU A 11 -17.39 -10.52 14.31
N SER A 12 -16.79 -10.78 13.15
CA SER A 12 -17.06 -10.08 11.90
C SER A 12 -18.34 -10.55 11.17
N GLU A 13 -19.06 -11.53 11.73
CA GLU A 13 -20.36 -12.02 11.24
C GLU A 13 -21.55 -11.46 12.03
N LEU A 14 -21.29 -10.70 13.10
CA LEU A 14 -22.32 -10.01 13.91
C LEU A 14 -22.94 -8.86 13.10
N ASN A 15 -24.26 -8.73 13.17
CA ASN A 15 -25.05 -7.71 12.48
C ASN A 15 -25.72 -6.69 13.43
N SER A 16 -25.82 -7.00 14.73
CA SER A 16 -26.46 -6.14 15.73
C SER A 16 -25.65 -6.01 17.02
N THR A 17 -25.97 -4.96 17.80
CA THR A 17 -25.47 -4.77 19.18
C THR A 17 -26.03 -5.81 20.16
N ALA A 18 -27.14 -6.47 19.84
CA ALA A 18 -27.67 -7.57 20.63
C ALA A 18 -26.89 -8.88 20.41
N ASP A 19 -26.35 -9.10 19.20
CA ASP A 19 -25.63 -10.33 18.87
C ASP A 19 -24.40 -10.53 19.77
N ILE A 20 -23.66 -9.45 20.05
CA ILE A 20 -22.44 -9.50 20.87
C ILE A 20 -22.73 -9.83 22.34
N LEU A 21 -23.92 -9.49 22.88
CA LEU A 21 -24.29 -9.83 24.25
C LEU A 21 -24.30 -11.36 24.48
N ASN A 22 -24.62 -12.14 23.45
CA ASN A 22 -24.57 -13.62 23.49
C ASN A 22 -23.15 -14.19 23.57
N LEU A 23 -22.12 -13.35 23.38
CA LEU A 23 -20.69 -13.71 23.46
C LEU A 23 -20.02 -13.20 24.75
N LEU A 24 -20.72 -12.42 25.56
CA LEU A 24 -20.19 -11.87 26.81
C LEU A 24 -20.45 -12.83 27.98
N ASP A 25 -19.60 -12.75 28.99
CA ASP A 25 -19.85 -13.36 30.29
C ASP A 25 -21.03 -12.62 30.95
N PRO A 26 -22.15 -13.29 31.31
CA PRO A 26 -23.31 -12.64 31.93
C PRO A 26 -22.96 -11.84 33.19
N ASP A 27 -21.99 -12.31 33.99
CA ASP A 27 -21.56 -11.64 35.22
C ASP A 27 -20.73 -10.37 34.94
N SER A 28 -20.25 -10.19 33.69
CA SER A 28 -19.56 -8.98 33.24
C SER A 28 -20.49 -7.89 32.68
N VAL A 29 -21.76 -8.22 32.43
CA VAL A 29 -22.75 -7.31 31.83
C VAL A 29 -23.58 -6.66 32.93
N ASP A 30 -23.22 -5.43 33.33
CA ASP A 30 -24.04 -4.65 34.25
C ASP A 30 -25.35 -4.22 33.55
N GLN A 31 -26.42 -4.96 33.84
CA GLN A 31 -27.75 -4.72 33.27
C GLN A 31 -28.27 -3.30 33.56
N ARG A 32 -27.75 -2.61 34.59
CA ARG A 32 -28.12 -1.21 34.88
C ARG A 32 -27.65 -0.22 33.81
N VAL A 33 -26.66 -0.59 32.99
CA VAL A 33 -26.19 0.19 31.83
C VAL A 33 -27.16 0.08 30.63
N PHE A 34 -27.92 -1.01 30.55
CA PHE A 34 -28.83 -1.32 29.44
C PHE A 34 -30.33 -1.12 29.80
N MET A 35 -30.62 -0.66 31.02
CA MET A 35 -31.97 -0.30 31.45
C MET A 35 -32.27 1.16 31.06
N ASP A 36 -33.44 1.40 30.50
CA ASP A 36 -33.91 2.74 30.17
C ASP A 36 -34.10 3.56 31.47
N GLY A 37 -33.30 4.61 31.64
CA GLY A 37 -33.13 5.34 32.91
C GLY A 37 -31.92 4.94 33.77
N GLY A 38 -31.02 4.09 33.25
CA GLY A 38 -29.72 3.78 33.85
C GLY A 38 -28.80 5.00 33.97
N GLU A 39 -27.89 4.98 34.97
CA GLU A 39 -27.08 6.13 35.40
C GLU A 39 -25.89 6.46 34.46
N TYR A 40 -26.17 6.68 33.17
CA TYR A 40 -25.24 7.42 32.31
C TYR A 40 -25.46 8.91 32.58
N SER A 41 -24.53 9.58 33.28
CA SER A 41 -24.72 10.95 33.79
C SER A 41 -24.71 12.07 32.72
N GLY A 42 -24.83 11.70 31.45
CA GLY A 42 -25.07 12.61 30.34
C GLY A 42 -26.54 13.01 30.24
N ARG A 43 -26.83 14.23 29.77
CA ARG A 43 -28.21 14.69 29.54
C ARG A 43 -28.77 14.22 28.19
N ASP A 44 -27.96 13.52 27.42
CA ASP A 44 -28.26 13.04 26.08
C ASP A 44 -28.45 11.52 26.11
N ILE A 45 -29.57 11.05 25.56
CA ILE A 45 -30.00 9.64 25.58
C ILE A 45 -29.10 8.75 24.68
N GLY A 46 -28.31 9.36 23.80
CA GLY A 46 -27.54 8.64 22.79
C GLY A 46 -28.42 8.08 21.67
N VAL A 47 -27.77 7.44 20.69
CA VAL A 47 -28.42 6.65 19.64
C VAL A 47 -27.55 5.43 19.41
N ASP A 48 -28.14 4.23 19.44
CA ASP A 48 -27.39 3.00 19.19
C ASP A 48 -26.81 2.98 17.77
N PRO A 49 -25.51 2.67 17.60
CA PRO A 49 -24.89 2.62 16.30
C PRO A 49 -25.35 1.39 15.52
N VAL A 50 -25.80 1.59 14.27
CA VAL A 50 -26.01 0.48 13.33
C VAL A 50 -24.64 0.01 12.81
N PRO A 51 -24.27 -1.28 12.96
CA PRO A 51 -22.98 -1.78 12.47
C PRO A 51 -22.84 -1.66 10.95
N ALA A 52 -21.76 -1.03 10.49
CA ALA A 52 -21.39 -0.99 9.08
C ALA A 52 -20.73 -2.33 8.68
N ALA A 53 -21.53 -3.30 8.25
CA ALA A 53 -21.06 -4.62 7.84
C ALA A 53 -20.13 -4.56 6.61
N CYS A 54 -19.26 -5.57 6.46
CA CYS A 54 -18.35 -5.65 5.32
C CYS A 54 -19.09 -6.08 4.03
N GLU A 55 -19.60 -5.10 3.27
CA GLU A 55 -20.39 -5.35 2.07
C GLU A 55 -20.10 -4.36 0.92
N PRO A 56 -20.60 -4.62 -0.31
CA PRO A 56 -20.42 -3.70 -1.43
C PRO A 56 -21.30 -2.45 -1.27
N GLU A 57 -20.69 -1.29 -1.01
CA GLU A 57 -21.34 0.02 -0.95
C GLU A 57 -21.10 0.85 -2.22
N SER A 58 -21.94 1.85 -2.47
CA SER A 58 -21.84 2.71 -3.66
C SER A 58 -20.80 3.83 -3.44
N GLN A 59 -19.62 3.71 -4.03
CA GLN A 59 -18.55 4.72 -3.97
C GLN A 59 -18.40 5.49 -5.28
N LEU A 60 -17.88 6.72 -5.21
CA LEU A 60 -17.54 7.52 -6.38
C LEU A 60 -16.23 7.03 -7.00
N VAL A 61 -16.23 6.78 -8.30
CA VAL A 61 -15.05 6.37 -9.07
C VAL A 61 -14.85 7.32 -10.24
N SER A 62 -13.61 7.77 -10.43
CA SER A 62 -13.23 8.61 -11.58
C SER A 62 -13.40 7.86 -12.89
N LEU A 63 -13.88 8.56 -13.92
CA LEU A 63 -14.00 8.07 -15.30
C LEU A 63 -12.93 8.68 -16.21
N ARG A 64 -11.80 9.13 -15.63
CA ARG A 64 -10.67 9.64 -16.41
C ARG A 64 -10.10 8.53 -17.31
N PRO A 65 -10.04 8.73 -18.63
CA PRO A 65 -9.32 7.82 -19.50
C PRO A 65 -7.80 8.01 -19.34
N GLU A 66 -7.06 6.91 -19.34
CA GLU A 66 -5.60 6.88 -19.06
C GLU A 66 -4.80 7.71 -20.07
N ASN A 67 -5.18 7.66 -21.34
CA ASN A 67 -4.44 8.29 -22.45
C ASN A 67 -4.86 9.75 -22.74
N LEU A 68 -5.69 10.36 -21.88
CA LEU A 68 -6.16 11.73 -22.09
C LEU A 68 -5.12 12.77 -21.65
N THR A 69 -4.23 13.11 -22.58
CA THR A 69 -3.06 14.00 -22.39
C THR A 69 -3.23 15.43 -22.91
N GLY A 70 -4.07 15.65 -23.92
CA GLY A 70 -4.20 16.96 -24.59
C GLY A 70 -5.00 17.97 -23.76
N THR A 71 -4.42 19.14 -23.47
CA THR A 71 -5.00 20.20 -22.62
C THR A 71 -6.30 20.83 -23.12
N ARG A 72 -6.64 20.65 -24.40
CA ARG A 72 -7.92 21.09 -24.99
C ARG A 72 -9.02 20.03 -24.89
N PHE A 73 -8.70 18.81 -24.47
CA PHE A 73 -9.68 17.75 -24.32
C PHE A 73 -10.13 17.60 -22.87
N TYR A 74 -11.43 17.39 -22.70
CA TYR A 74 -12.05 17.03 -21.43
C TYR A 74 -13.03 15.87 -21.66
N TYR A 75 -13.56 15.30 -20.58
CA TYR A 75 -14.37 14.10 -20.62
C TYR A 75 -15.64 14.27 -19.78
N TYR A 76 -16.72 13.61 -20.20
CA TYR A 76 -18.01 13.64 -19.50
C TYR A 76 -18.70 12.26 -19.50
N PRO A 77 -19.28 11.83 -18.36
CA PRO A 77 -19.16 12.42 -17.02
C PRO A 77 -17.75 12.21 -16.43
N THR A 78 -17.37 13.02 -15.43
CA THR A 78 -16.03 12.94 -14.79
C THR A 78 -15.91 11.79 -13.79
N CYS A 79 -17.02 11.37 -13.19
CA CYS A 79 -17.09 10.24 -12.26
C CYS A 79 -18.45 9.54 -12.37
N THR A 80 -18.53 8.34 -11.81
CA THR A 80 -19.78 7.57 -11.64
C THR A 80 -19.80 6.88 -10.28
N ARG A 81 -20.92 6.26 -9.93
CA ARG A 81 -21.06 5.41 -8.74
C ARG A 81 -20.90 3.94 -9.12
N VAL A 82 -20.07 3.21 -8.38
CA VAL A 82 -19.80 1.79 -8.57
C VAL A 82 -19.75 1.10 -7.21
N LYS A 83 -20.18 -0.17 -7.13
CA LYS A 83 -20.05 -0.94 -5.89
C LYS A 83 -18.57 -1.24 -5.56
N ARG A 84 -18.17 -0.92 -4.33
CA ARG A 84 -16.83 -1.18 -3.77
C ARG A 84 -16.99 -1.70 -2.34
N CYS A 85 -16.05 -2.53 -1.89
CA CYS A 85 -16.09 -3.05 -0.53
C CYS A 85 -15.83 -1.93 0.47
N SER A 86 -16.68 -1.89 1.49
CA SER A 86 -16.73 -0.86 2.52
C SER A 86 -17.22 -1.50 3.82
N GLY A 87 -17.31 -0.70 4.88
CA GLY A 87 -17.66 -1.19 6.22
C GLY A 87 -16.47 -1.76 7.00
N CYS A 88 -16.76 -2.22 8.21
CA CYS A 88 -15.78 -2.50 9.25
C CYS A 88 -15.65 -4.01 9.52
N CYS A 89 -14.45 -4.40 9.96
CA CYS A 89 -14.20 -5.73 10.56
C CYS A 89 -13.86 -5.52 12.03
N ASN A 90 -14.39 -6.35 12.92
CA ASN A 90 -14.34 -6.11 14.37
C ASN A 90 -12.95 -6.29 15.01
N THR A 91 -11.89 -6.56 14.23
CA THR A 91 -10.51 -6.55 14.72
C THR A 91 -9.54 -6.03 13.65
N ASN A 92 -8.45 -5.37 14.08
CA ASN A 92 -7.41 -4.84 13.19
C ASN A 92 -6.65 -5.92 12.39
N GLN A 93 -6.76 -7.19 12.77
CA GLN A 93 -6.21 -8.34 12.03
C GLN A 93 -6.90 -8.55 10.68
N LEU A 94 -8.13 -8.05 10.57
CA LEU A 94 -8.99 -8.18 9.41
C LEU A 94 -9.15 -6.84 8.68
N VAL A 95 -9.52 -6.94 7.41
CA VAL A 95 -9.85 -5.82 6.52
C VAL A 95 -10.96 -6.26 5.57
N CYS A 96 -11.88 -5.35 5.23
CA CYS A 96 -12.96 -5.66 4.31
C CYS A 96 -12.45 -5.64 2.86
N GLU A 97 -12.48 -6.78 2.18
CA GLU A 97 -11.92 -6.94 0.84
C GLU A 97 -12.85 -7.70 -0.11
N PRO A 98 -12.74 -7.46 -1.43
CA PRO A 98 -13.49 -8.21 -2.42
C PRO A 98 -13.11 -9.70 -2.41
N VAL A 99 -14.14 -10.54 -2.52
CA VAL A 99 -14.00 -11.99 -2.82
C VAL A 99 -14.57 -12.34 -4.20
N ALA A 100 -15.26 -11.39 -4.84
CA ALA A 100 -15.69 -11.47 -6.24
C ALA A 100 -15.82 -10.05 -6.80
N ASN A 101 -15.33 -9.83 -8.01
CA ASN A 101 -15.39 -8.57 -8.74
C ASN A 101 -15.82 -8.80 -10.20
N ARG A 102 -16.13 -7.72 -10.92
CA ARG A 102 -16.33 -7.70 -12.37
C ARG A 102 -15.87 -6.36 -12.95
N THR A 103 -15.51 -6.36 -14.23
CA THR A 103 -15.17 -5.12 -14.95
C THR A 103 -16.38 -4.59 -15.71
N ILE A 104 -16.71 -3.32 -15.51
CA ILE A 104 -17.71 -2.59 -16.29
C ILE A 104 -16.97 -1.67 -17.28
N LEU A 105 -17.35 -1.71 -18.56
CA LEU A 105 -16.83 -0.80 -19.58
C LEU A 105 -17.77 0.41 -19.75
N TYR A 106 -17.42 1.53 -19.13
CA TYR A 106 -18.18 2.78 -19.27
C TYR A 106 -17.83 3.50 -20.57
N LYS A 107 -18.84 3.92 -21.33
CA LYS A 107 -18.69 4.74 -22.54
C LYS A 107 -18.61 6.22 -22.15
N VAL A 108 -17.39 6.74 -22.04
CA VAL A 108 -17.12 8.13 -21.67
C VAL A 108 -17.01 8.99 -22.93
N ALA A 109 -17.63 10.17 -22.94
CA ALA A 109 -17.54 11.09 -24.08
C ALA A 109 -16.30 11.98 -23.96
N ILE A 110 -15.47 12.01 -25.01
CA ILE A 110 -14.30 12.89 -25.12
C ILE A 110 -14.68 14.11 -25.94
N LEU A 111 -14.44 15.30 -25.39
CA LEU A 111 -14.88 16.59 -25.90
C LEU A 111 -13.68 17.53 -26.06
N GLU A 112 -13.64 18.30 -27.14
CA GLU A 112 -12.61 19.28 -27.46
C GLU A 112 -13.15 20.70 -27.21
N TYR A 113 -12.51 21.41 -26.29
CA TYR A 113 -12.78 22.81 -25.99
C TYR A 113 -12.44 23.73 -27.18
N ARG A 114 -13.35 24.64 -27.52
CA ARG A 114 -13.22 25.56 -28.67
C ARG A 114 -13.57 27.00 -28.29
N SER A 115 -12.54 27.81 -28.04
CA SER A 115 -12.69 29.24 -27.74
C SER A 115 -13.58 29.96 -28.75
N GLY A 116 -14.54 30.73 -28.25
CA GLY A 116 -15.52 31.49 -29.04
C GLY A 116 -16.55 30.66 -29.82
N LYS A 117 -16.63 29.34 -29.61
CA LYS A 117 -17.55 28.43 -30.32
C LYS A 117 -18.15 27.40 -29.35
N LYS A 118 -19.05 26.56 -29.86
CA LYS A 118 -19.46 25.34 -29.15
C LYS A 118 -18.34 24.30 -29.26
N ASP A 119 -18.13 23.57 -28.18
CA ASP A 119 -17.16 22.49 -28.08
C ASP A 119 -17.50 21.33 -29.04
N ARG A 120 -16.47 20.62 -29.50
CA ARG A 120 -16.62 19.51 -30.46
C ARG A 120 -16.62 18.18 -29.73
N PHE A 121 -17.57 17.31 -30.05
CA PHE A 121 -17.45 15.88 -29.76
C PHE A 121 -16.28 15.28 -30.55
N SER A 122 -15.33 14.66 -29.85
CA SER A 122 -14.18 13.99 -30.44
C SER A 122 -14.51 12.53 -30.74
N HIS A 123 -14.71 11.72 -29.70
CA HIS A 123 -15.06 10.30 -29.78
C HIS A 123 -15.61 9.80 -28.43
N ARG A 124 -15.90 8.51 -28.33
CA ARG A 124 -16.16 7.83 -27.05
C ARG A 124 -15.02 6.88 -26.74
N GLU A 125 -14.57 6.88 -25.50
CA GLU A 125 -13.57 5.94 -24.98
C GLU A 125 -14.26 4.94 -24.03
N LEU A 126 -13.75 3.71 -23.98
CA LEU A 126 -14.21 2.68 -23.05
C LEU A 126 -13.30 2.68 -21.83
N VAL A 127 -13.80 3.19 -20.72
CA VAL A 127 -13.06 3.21 -19.45
C VAL A 127 -13.44 1.95 -18.64
N PRO A 128 -12.50 1.01 -18.43
CA PRO A 128 -12.74 -0.16 -17.59
C PRO A 128 -12.74 0.26 -16.11
N VAL A 129 -13.79 -0.13 -15.39
CA VAL A 129 -13.91 0.13 -13.95
C VAL A 129 -14.26 -1.16 -13.23
N GLU A 130 -13.49 -1.48 -12.20
CA GLU A 130 -13.76 -2.60 -11.31
C GLU A 130 -14.97 -2.30 -10.40
N GLU A 131 -15.91 -3.25 -10.36
CA GLU A 131 -17.02 -3.32 -9.42
C GLU A 131 -16.88 -4.55 -8.52
N HIS A 132 -17.01 -4.37 -7.21
CA HIS A 132 -16.96 -5.45 -6.23
C HIS A 132 -18.37 -6.04 -6.08
N MET A 133 -18.51 -7.34 -6.33
CA MET A 133 -19.79 -8.05 -6.29
C MET A 133 -20.08 -8.67 -4.92
N ARG A 134 -19.03 -9.09 -4.20
CA ARG A 134 -19.09 -9.66 -2.85
C ARG A 134 -17.85 -9.29 -2.06
N CYS A 135 -18.03 -9.04 -0.77
CA CYS A 135 -16.97 -8.69 0.18
C CYS A 135 -16.90 -9.70 1.32
N LYS A 136 -15.74 -9.82 1.96
CA LYS A 136 -15.57 -10.49 3.27
C LYS A 136 -14.44 -9.82 4.05
N CYS A 137 -14.50 -9.95 5.37
CA CYS A 137 -13.37 -9.67 6.23
C CYS A 137 -12.26 -10.72 6.02
N GLN A 138 -11.14 -10.30 5.43
CA GLN A 138 -9.98 -11.13 5.13
C GLN A 138 -8.77 -10.70 5.98
N CYS A 139 -7.74 -11.55 6.06
CA CYS A 139 -6.49 -11.21 6.75
C CYS A 139 -5.88 -9.94 6.13
N ARG A 140 -5.53 -8.96 6.98
CA ARG A 140 -4.88 -7.72 6.53
C ARG A 140 -3.48 -7.97 5.98
N VAL A 141 -2.75 -8.91 6.57
CA VAL A 141 -1.47 -9.40 6.07
C VAL A 141 -1.74 -10.63 5.23
N LYS A 142 -1.21 -10.64 4.02
CA LYS A 142 -1.28 -11.73 3.04
C LYS A 142 0.08 -12.41 2.92
N GLU A 143 0.11 -13.57 2.27
CA GLU A 143 1.34 -14.28 1.96
C GLU A 143 2.29 -13.47 1.07
N SER A 144 1.74 -12.63 0.18
CA SER A 144 2.48 -11.66 -0.65
C SER A 144 3.23 -10.59 0.15
N ASP A 145 2.82 -10.35 1.39
CA ASP A 145 3.38 -9.27 2.23
C ASP A 145 4.55 -9.80 3.09
N CYS A 146 4.80 -11.11 3.04
CA CYS A 146 5.89 -11.76 3.75
C CYS A 146 7.19 -11.71 2.93
N THR A 147 8.30 -11.42 3.60
CA THR A 147 9.65 -11.50 3.03
C THR A 147 10.11 -12.95 2.88
N GLU A 148 11.15 -13.20 2.08
CA GLU A 148 11.76 -14.53 1.86
C GLU A 148 12.19 -15.26 3.15
N ARG A 149 12.39 -14.51 4.26
CA ARG A 149 12.78 -15.06 5.59
C ARG A 149 11.58 -15.32 6.50
N GLN A 150 10.36 -15.13 6.00
CA GLN A 150 9.12 -15.32 6.72
C GLN A 150 8.28 -16.39 6.03
N LEU A 151 7.49 -17.10 6.82
CA LEU A 151 6.42 -17.95 6.33
C LEU A 151 5.08 -17.37 6.80
N TYR A 152 4.10 -17.29 5.89
CA TYR A 152 2.77 -16.83 6.24
C TYR A 152 2.03 -17.87 7.10
N ASN A 153 1.48 -17.44 8.22
CA ASN A 153 0.68 -18.29 9.09
C ASN A 153 -0.81 -17.90 9.01
N PRO A 154 -1.66 -18.71 8.34
CA PRO A 154 -3.08 -18.39 8.13
C PRO A 154 -3.92 -18.48 9.42
N ASN A 155 -3.41 -19.12 10.48
CA ASN A 155 -4.12 -19.30 11.75
C ASN A 155 -4.05 -18.06 12.67
N ASN A 156 -3.28 -17.03 12.28
CA ASN A 156 -3.13 -15.79 13.04
C ASN A 156 -2.89 -14.56 12.14
N CYS A 157 -3.13 -14.67 10.82
CA CYS A 157 -2.98 -13.62 9.82
C CYS A 157 -1.64 -12.85 9.93
N ARG A 158 -0.50 -13.54 10.03
CA ARG A 158 0.80 -12.86 10.12
C ARG A 158 1.94 -13.64 9.46
N CYS A 159 2.98 -12.90 9.09
CA CYS A 159 4.27 -13.44 8.69
C CYS A 159 5.08 -13.86 9.93
N GLU A 160 5.63 -15.07 9.95
CA GLU A 160 6.43 -15.61 11.05
C GLU A 160 7.87 -15.89 10.59
N CYS A 161 8.86 -15.34 11.29
CA CYS A 161 10.28 -15.56 10.98
C CYS A 161 10.67 -17.04 11.08
N THR A 162 11.36 -17.55 10.07
CA THR A 162 11.85 -18.93 10.04
C THR A 162 13.12 -19.11 10.89
N ASN A 163 14.00 -18.11 10.91
CA ASN A 163 15.30 -18.11 11.61
C ASN A 163 15.20 -17.85 13.13
N LYS A 164 14.53 -18.78 13.83
CA LYS A 164 14.32 -18.73 15.29
C LYS A 164 15.63 -18.72 16.10
N GLU A 165 16.70 -19.34 15.58
CA GLU A 165 18.01 -19.37 16.24
C GLU A 165 18.71 -18.00 16.24
N ASP A 166 18.70 -17.29 15.11
CA ASP A 166 19.22 -15.92 15.01
C ASP A 166 18.48 -15.00 15.97
N ARG A 167 17.15 -15.13 16.04
CA ARG A 167 16.32 -14.42 17.00
C ARG A 167 16.73 -14.74 18.44
N ASN A 168 16.89 -16.01 18.79
CA ASN A 168 17.27 -16.38 20.15
C ASN A 168 18.66 -15.85 20.54
N ARG A 169 19.63 -15.89 19.62
CA ARG A 169 20.97 -15.30 19.78
C ARG A 169 20.89 -13.78 19.97
N CYS A 170 20.11 -13.09 19.13
CA CYS A 170 19.85 -11.66 19.26
C CYS A 170 19.28 -11.30 20.64
N LEU A 171 18.33 -12.11 21.12
CA LEU A 171 17.66 -11.93 22.40
C LEU A 171 18.50 -12.28 23.64
N GLN A 172 19.76 -12.72 23.47
CA GLN A 172 20.76 -12.82 24.54
C GLN A 172 21.51 -11.49 24.77
N GLU A 173 21.54 -10.60 23.77
CA GLU A 173 22.28 -9.33 23.80
C GLU A 173 21.36 -8.09 23.77
N ARG A 174 20.19 -8.18 24.43
CA ARG A 174 19.13 -7.15 24.41
C ARG A 174 19.57 -5.75 24.87
N GLN A 175 20.68 -5.66 25.60
CA GLN A 175 21.32 -4.40 26.01
C GLN A 175 21.94 -3.60 24.85
N LEU A 176 22.18 -4.23 23.69
CA LEU A 176 22.81 -3.60 22.51
C LEU A 176 22.05 -3.85 21.19
N LYS A 177 21.19 -4.87 21.17
CA LYS A 177 20.51 -5.37 19.97
C LYS A 177 19.01 -5.53 20.18
N GLN A 178 18.24 -5.31 19.13
CA GLN A 178 16.80 -5.56 19.07
C GLN A 178 16.47 -6.51 17.91
N TRP A 179 15.50 -7.40 18.12
CA TRP A 179 14.98 -8.23 17.03
C TRP A 179 13.88 -7.49 16.28
N ASN A 180 14.04 -7.36 14.97
CA ASN A 180 13.05 -6.77 14.09
C ASN A 180 12.16 -7.89 13.48
N PRO A 181 10.88 -7.99 13.87
CA PRO A 181 10.00 -9.06 13.40
C PRO A 181 9.58 -8.88 11.93
N SER A 182 9.64 -7.66 11.39
CA SER A 182 9.21 -7.36 10.02
C SER A 182 10.26 -7.76 8.97
N THR A 183 11.54 -7.68 9.31
CA THR A 183 12.68 -8.05 8.45
C THR A 183 13.35 -9.37 8.83
N CYS A 184 13.01 -9.91 10.01
CA CYS A 184 13.67 -11.07 10.61
C CYS A 184 15.20 -10.90 10.74
N SER A 185 15.61 -9.69 11.12
CA SER A 185 16.99 -9.30 11.39
C SER A 185 17.20 -8.92 12.86
N CYS A 186 18.46 -9.02 13.28
CA CYS A 186 18.93 -8.49 14.55
C CYS A 186 19.57 -7.14 14.29
N ASP A 187 18.91 -6.06 14.71
CA ASP A 187 19.32 -4.69 14.44
C ASP A 187 20.00 -4.12 15.69
N CYS A 188 21.03 -3.28 15.54
CA CYS A 188 21.60 -2.56 16.68
C CYS A 188 20.61 -1.53 17.24
N LEU A 189 20.61 -1.33 18.55
CA LEU A 189 19.88 -0.22 19.16
C LEU A 189 20.43 1.13 18.65
N PRO A 190 19.56 2.16 18.50
CA PRO A 190 20.00 3.50 18.13
C PRO A 190 21.07 4.03 19.08
N ARG A 191 22.08 4.71 18.51
CA ARG A 191 23.22 5.29 19.24
C ARG A 191 23.26 6.78 18.99
N ASN A 192 23.56 7.56 20.03
CA ASN A 192 23.63 9.03 19.96
C ASN A 192 25.06 9.55 19.69
N GLU A 193 26.03 8.66 19.61
CA GLU A 193 27.47 8.97 19.52
C GLU A 193 28.08 8.22 18.33
N GLU A 194 28.95 8.89 17.58
CA GLU A 194 29.73 8.29 16.51
C GLU A 194 31.03 7.67 17.04
N CYS A 195 31.62 6.74 16.27
CA CYS A 195 32.89 6.13 16.65
C CYS A 195 34.03 7.16 16.57
N THR A 196 34.88 7.18 17.61
CA THR A 196 36.03 8.09 17.68
C THR A 196 37.12 7.72 16.67
N SER A 197 37.89 8.73 16.25
CA SER A 197 38.99 8.61 15.28
C SER A 197 39.91 7.43 15.59
N GLY A 198 40.11 6.54 14.62
CA GLY A 198 40.88 5.29 14.78
C GLY A 198 40.03 4.07 15.15
N SER A 199 38.71 4.20 15.25
CA SER A 199 37.76 3.09 15.40
C SER A 199 36.70 3.09 14.29
N HIS A 200 36.15 1.92 13.98
CA HIS A 200 35.09 1.73 12.99
C HIS A 200 33.90 1.03 13.61
N TYR A 201 32.70 1.25 13.07
CA TYR A 201 31.48 0.67 13.63
C TYR A 201 31.19 -0.73 13.09
N ASP A 202 31.34 -1.76 13.94
CA ASP A 202 30.93 -3.11 13.63
C ASP A 202 29.43 -3.29 13.89
N ARG A 203 28.67 -3.51 12.81
CA ARG A 203 27.21 -3.73 12.84
C ARG A 203 26.79 -5.11 13.36
N SER A 204 27.69 -6.09 13.38
CA SER A 204 27.45 -7.43 13.92
C SER A 204 27.69 -7.50 15.44
N ALA A 205 28.68 -6.76 15.94
CA ALA A 205 28.97 -6.62 17.37
C ALA A 205 28.19 -5.45 18.04
N CYS A 206 27.65 -4.53 17.24
CA CYS A 206 27.04 -3.28 17.67
C CYS A 206 27.96 -2.42 18.56
N LYS A 207 29.24 -2.34 18.18
CA LYS A 207 30.31 -1.66 18.93
C LYS A 207 31.29 -0.97 17.99
N CYS A 208 31.93 0.09 18.46
CA CYS A 208 33.11 0.64 17.79
C CYS A 208 34.31 -0.27 18.10
N LEU A 209 34.95 -0.82 17.07
CA LEU A 209 36.15 -1.62 17.18
C LEU A 209 37.36 -0.82 16.69
N PRO A 210 38.53 -0.89 17.35
CA PRO A 210 39.72 -0.22 16.87
C PRO A 210 40.09 -0.73 15.47
N VAL A 211 40.59 0.15 14.61
CA VAL A 211 41.18 -0.25 13.33
C VAL A 211 42.56 -0.83 13.63
N SER A 212 42.70 -2.16 13.59
CA SER A 212 43.97 -2.83 13.79
C SER A 212 44.95 -2.50 12.67
N MET A 213 46.12 -1.97 13.00
CA MET A 213 47.20 -1.69 12.03
C MET A 213 48.07 -2.92 11.72
N ASP A 214 47.56 -4.12 11.95
CA ASP A 214 48.24 -5.37 11.58
C ASP A 214 47.74 -5.83 10.20
N ASN A 215 48.69 -6.02 9.28
CA ASN A 215 48.53 -6.28 7.85
C ASN A 215 48.08 -5.09 6.98
N VAL A 216 48.89 -4.03 6.97
CA VAL A 216 49.15 -3.31 5.71
C VAL A 216 50.08 -4.18 4.86
N GLU A 217 49.52 -5.10 4.07
CA GLU A 217 50.22 -5.52 2.85
C GLU A 217 50.26 -4.31 1.92
N VAL A 218 51.47 -3.92 1.51
CA VAL A 218 51.70 -2.76 0.64
C VAL A 218 51.27 -3.12 -0.78
N ALA A 219 49.98 -3.01 -1.06
CA ALA A 219 49.47 -2.95 -2.42
C ALA A 219 49.97 -1.65 -3.07
N GLU A 220 50.83 -1.77 -4.08
CA GLU A 220 51.43 -0.63 -4.77
C GLU A 220 50.36 0.31 -5.33
N VAL A 221 50.57 1.62 -5.13
CA VAL A 221 49.72 2.66 -5.70
C VAL A 221 50.00 2.79 -7.20
N LEU A 222 49.27 2.02 -8.01
CA LEU A 222 49.12 2.30 -9.44
C LEU A 222 48.05 3.36 -9.65
N THR A 223 48.51 4.59 -9.82
CA THR A 223 47.70 5.78 -10.06
C THR A 223 46.82 5.65 -11.31
N THR A 224 45.50 5.74 -11.13
CA THR A 224 44.57 6.09 -12.23
C THR A 224 43.62 7.21 -11.77
N PRO A 225 43.39 8.26 -12.58
CA PRO A 225 42.59 9.41 -12.17
C PRO A 225 41.09 9.11 -12.24
N SER A 226 40.35 9.63 -11.25
CA SER A 226 38.88 9.53 -11.19
C SER A 226 38.20 10.53 -12.15
N PRO A 227 37.12 10.16 -12.87
CA PRO A 227 36.30 11.10 -13.61
C PRO A 227 35.43 11.94 -12.65
N ALA A 228 35.42 13.26 -12.87
CA ALA A 228 34.68 14.19 -12.02
C ALA A 228 33.15 14.07 -12.20
N ALA A 229 32.41 14.22 -11.09
CA ALA A 229 30.96 14.40 -11.12
C ALA A 229 30.60 15.85 -11.49
N PRO A 230 29.59 16.08 -12.36
CA PRO A 230 29.08 17.43 -12.63
C PRO A 230 28.03 17.83 -11.59
N SER A 231 28.15 19.06 -11.07
CA SER A 231 27.06 19.77 -10.38
C SER A 231 26.63 20.99 -11.19
N SER A 232 25.35 21.29 -11.13
CA SER A 232 24.62 22.35 -11.84
C SER A 232 25.20 23.76 -11.71
N THR A 233 25.13 24.56 -12.79
CA THR A 233 24.15 25.66 -12.88
C THR A 233 23.95 26.22 -14.30
N GLU A 234 22.84 26.97 -14.43
CA GLU A 234 22.26 27.68 -15.58
C GLU A 234 23.26 28.61 -16.33
N THR A 235 23.07 29.06 -17.57
CA THR A 235 21.90 29.79 -18.11
C THR A 235 21.99 29.96 -19.64
N ALA A 236 20.85 30.25 -20.30
CA ALA A 236 20.60 30.97 -21.58
C ALA A 236 21.76 31.16 -22.62
N THR A 237 21.54 31.13 -23.94
CA THR A 237 20.44 31.73 -24.74
C THR A 237 20.51 31.24 -26.21
N THR A 238 19.48 31.49 -27.04
CA THR A 238 19.43 31.67 -28.53
C THR A 238 20.64 31.25 -29.42
N SER A 239 20.47 30.68 -30.64
CA SER A 239 19.36 30.79 -31.60
C SER A 239 19.58 29.98 -32.91
N LEU A 240 18.47 29.74 -33.65
CA LEU A 240 18.32 29.62 -35.12
C LEU A 240 19.00 28.47 -35.92
N SER A 241 18.18 27.78 -36.73
CA SER A 241 18.43 27.36 -38.14
C SER A 241 19.55 26.31 -38.41
N THR A 242 19.63 25.45 -39.45
CA THR A 242 18.83 24.97 -40.62
C THR A 242 19.69 23.85 -41.28
N ASP A 243 19.24 22.81 -41.99
CA ASP A 243 17.88 22.32 -42.32
C ASP A 243 17.89 20.85 -42.86
N VAL A 244 16.69 20.25 -43.04
CA VAL A 244 16.22 19.36 -44.14
C VAL A 244 17.15 18.30 -44.79
N ASP A 245 16.76 17.01 -44.67
CA ASP A 245 16.40 16.05 -45.75
C ASP A 245 16.31 14.61 -45.15
N ILE A 246 15.16 13.92 -45.12
CA ILE A 246 14.48 13.17 -46.20
C ILE A 246 15.32 12.01 -46.77
N SER A 247 14.91 10.78 -46.45
CA SER A 247 14.79 9.69 -47.42
C SER A 247 13.82 8.60 -46.96
N THR A 248 12.73 8.47 -47.70
CA THR A 248 11.74 7.38 -47.63
C THR A 248 12.27 6.05 -48.13
N HIS A 249 11.69 4.94 -47.67
CA HIS A 249 11.45 3.80 -48.59
C HIS A 249 10.06 3.18 -48.37
N SER A 250 9.41 2.81 -49.48
CA SER A 250 8.06 2.22 -49.53
C SER A 250 8.08 0.79 -50.09
N GLY A 251 6.97 0.05 -49.87
CA GLY A 251 6.65 -1.27 -50.44
C GLY A 251 5.89 -2.12 -49.40
N LYS A 252 4.57 -2.36 -49.42
CA LYS A 252 3.47 -2.25 -50.40
C LYS A 252 3.25 -3.48 -51.31
N ASP A 253 2.29 -4.32 -50.91
CA ASP A 253 1.40 -5.23 -51.68
C ASP A 253 0.25 -5.60 -50.69
N GLN A 254 -1.08 -5.60 -50.95
CA GLN A 254 -1.95 -6.06 -52.07
C GLN A 254 -1.89 -7.60 -52.26
N THR A 255 -2.97 -8.39 -52.31
CA THR A 255 -4.44 -8.13 -52.42
C THR A 255 -5.24 -9.39 -52.04
N GLY A 256 -6.52 -9.25 -51.66
CA GLY A 256 -7.60 -10.18 -52.10
C GLY A 256 -8.35 -11.01 -51.03
N PRO A 257 -9.70 -11.16 -51.12
CA PRO A 257 -10.53 -11.96 -50.20
C PRO A 257 -11.13 -13.23 -50.83
N ALA A 258 -11.55 -14.20 -49.99
CA ALA A 258 -12.54 -15.25 -50.36
C ALA A 258 -13.17 -15.92 -49.11
N LEU A 259 -14.48 -16.24 -49.23
CA LEU A 259 -15.35 -17.04 -48.34
C LEU A 259 -15.69 -16.42 -46.96
#